data_AF-A0A3C1PRE6-F1
#
_entry.id   AF-A0A3C1PRE6-F1
#
_cell.length_a   1.000
_cell.length_b   1.000
_cell.length_c   1.000
_cell.angle_alpha   90.00
_cell.angle_beta   90.00
_cell.angle_gamma   90.00
#
_symmetry.space_group_name_H-M   'P 1'
#
loop_
_entity.id
_entity.type
_entity.pdbx_description
1 polymer ?
#
loop_
_entity_poly.entity_id
_entity_poly.type
_entity_poly.pdbx_seq_one_letter_code
_entity_poly.pdbx_strand_id
1 'polypeptide(L)'
;MQKLRNSELKRIDIETFKQIEKTPIAVVLDNVRSLNNIGSVFRTSDALLIDKIVLCGITACPPNKEIHKTALGATDSVQWEYVEETEKA
;
A
#
# COMPACT_ATOMS: atom_id res chain seq x y z
N MET A 1 0.21 -23.63 14.41
CA MET A 1 0.39 -22.80 13.19
C MET A 1 1.86 -22.36 13.13
N GLN A 2 2.59 -22.69 12.07
CA GLN A 2 3.98 -22.26 11.89
C GLN A 2 4.01 -20.77 11.50
N LYS A 3 4.86 -19.96 12.14
CA LYS A 3 5.10 -18.57 11.73
C LYS A 3 6.13 -18.53 10.60
N LEU A 4 5.77 -17.94 9.46
CA LEU A 4 6.68 -17.72 8.33
C LEU A 4 7.49 -16.44 8.53
N ARG A 5 8.73 -16.43 8.04
CA ARG A 5 9.55 -15.22 7.87
C ARG A 5 9.13 -14.51 6.57
N ASN A 6 9.44 -13.21 6.47
CA ASN A 6 9.12 -12.43 5.26
C ASN A 6 9.80 -12.98 4.01
N SER A 7 11.02 -13.51 4.13
CA SER A 7 11.76 -14.15 3.03
C SER A 7 11.14 -15.47 2.57
N GLU A 8 10.24 -16.05 3.36
CA GLU A 8 9.51 -17.29 3.04
C GLU A 8 8.14 -16.99 2.41
N LEU A 9 7.74 -15.71 2.35
CA LEU A 9 6.58 -15.29 1.60
C LEU A 9 6.94 -15.36 0.10
N LYS A 10 6.18 -16.15 -0.65
CA LYS A 10 6.31 -16.26 -2.12
C LYS A 10 5.73 -15.03 -2.82
N ARG A 11 6.19 -13.83 -2.43
CA ARG A 11 5.82 -12.57 -3.09
C ARG A 11 6.48 -12.54 -4.46
N ILE A 12 5.73 -12.09 -5.46
CA ILE A 12 6.32 -11.68 -6.73
C ILE A 12 7.25 -10.49 -6.50
N ASP A 13 8.27 -10.35 -7.33
CA ASP A 13 9.15 -9.19 -7.28
C ASP A 13 8.43 -7.92 -7.76
N ILE A 14 9.01 -6.77 -7.46
CA ILE A 14 8.41 -5.46 -7.72
C ILE A 14 8.23 -5.20 -9.22
N GLU A 15 9.16 -5.67 -10.06
CA GLU A 15 9.10 -5.44 -11.50
C GLU A 15 7.97 -6.26 -12.13
N THR A 16 7.90 -7.54 -11.80
CA THR A 16 6.78 -8.41 -12.18
C THR A 16 5.46 -7.86 -11.66
N PHE A 17 5.41 -7.39 -10.41
CA PHE A 17 4.21 -6.76 -9.86
C PHE A 17 3.74 -5.61 -10.75
N LYS A 18 4.63 -4.69 -11.16
CA LYS A 18 4.25 -3.52 -11.97
C LYS A 18 3.75 -3.86 -13.38
N GLN A 19 4.13 -5.01 -13.94
CA GLN A 19 3.73 -5.43 -15.28
C GLN A 19 2.42 -6.24 -15.31
N ILE A 20 2.04 -6.85 -14.19
CA ILE A 20 0.80 -7.63 -14.09
C ILE A 20 -0.43 -6.71 -14.12
N GLU A 21 -1.45 -7.16 -14.86
CA GLU A 21 -2.77 -6.52 -14.91
C GLU A 21 -3.36 -6.33 -13.51
N LYS A 22 -3.85 -5.12 -13.24
CA LYS A 22 -4.38 -4.72 -11.94
C LYS A 22 -5.86 -5.02 -11.83
N THR A 23 -6.28 -5.33 -10.61
CA THR A 23 -7.68 -5.26 -10.22
C THR A 23 -8.10 -3.79 -10.36
N PRO A 24 -9.10 -3.45 -11.21
CA PRO A 24 -9.43 -2.06 -11.58
C PRO A 24 -10.21 -1.36 -10.46
N ILE A 25 -9.57 -1.24 -9.30
CA ILE A 25 -10.06 -0.63 -8.08
C ILE A 25 -9.00 0.35 -7.63
N ALA A 26 -9.42 1.56 -7.29
CA ALA A 26 -8.62 2.53 -6.56
C ALA A 26 -9.09 2.57 -5.09
N VAL A 27 -8.16 2.80 -4.17
CA VAL A 27 -8.45 2.92 -2.74
C VAL A 27 -8.08 4.31 -2.26
N VAL A 28 -9.05 5.04 -1.71
CA VAL A 28 -8.84 6.40 -1.19
C VAL A 28 -8.77 6.38 0.34
N LEU A 29 -7.69 6.89 0.91
CA LEU A 29 -7.50 7.06 2.35
C LEU A 29 -7.70 8.53 2.69
N ASP A 30 -8.94 8.87 3.02
CA ASP A 30 -9.32 10.22 3.42
C ASP A 30 -9.05 10.44 4.91
N ASN A 31 -8.09 11.33 5.22
CA ASN A 31 -7.77 11.78 6.57
C ASN A 31 -7.48 10.63 7.57
N VAL A 32 -6.95 9.51 7.07
CA VAL A 32 -6.53 8.36 7.88
C VAL A 32 -5.29 8.73 8.69
N ARG A 33 -5.41 8.75 10.02
CA ARG A 33 -4.34 9.14 10.95
C ARG A 33 -3.42 7.99 11.39
N SER A 34 -3.93 6.76 11.39
CA SER A 34 -3.19 5.60 11.94
C SER A 34 -2.16 5.09 10.94
N LEU A 35 -0.88 5.28 11.24
CA LEU A 35 0.25 4.79 10.42
C LEU A 35 0.20 3.28 10.20
N ASN A 36 -0.21 2.52 11.22
CA ASN A 36 -0.39 1.07 11.12
C ASN A 36 -1.51 0.69 10.17
N ASN A 37 -2.61 1.45 10.15
CA ASN A 37 -3.72 1.20 9.23
C ASN A 37 -3.32 1.56 7.81
N ILE A 38 -2.61 2.67 7.60
CA ILE A 38 -2.09 3.07 6.29
C ILE A 38 -1.23 1.93 5.73
N GLY A 39 -0.24 1.45 6.48
CA GLY A 39 0.60 0.34 6.01
C GLY A 39 -0.17 -0.98 5.84
N SER A 40 -1.20 -1.24 6.64
CA SER A 40 -2.07 -2.41 6.44
C SER A 40 -2.89 -2.33 5.15
N VAL A 41 -3.35 -1.13 4.76
CA VAL A 41 -4.03 -0.91 3.47
C VAL A 41 -3.07 -1.10 2.30
N PHE A 42 -1.84 -0.59 2.39
CA PHE A 42 -0.79 -0.90 1.39
C PHE A 42 -0.60 -2.41 1.23
N ARG A 43 -0.44 -3.13 2.35
CA ARG A 43 -0.21 -4.58 2.34
C ARG A 43 -1.38 -5.37 1.74
N THR A 44 -2.62 -5.00 2.06
CA THR A 44 -3.81 -5.63 1.49
C THR A 44 -3.93 -5.32 0.00
N SER A 45 -3.64 -4.07 -0.40
CA SER A 45 -3.71 -3.64 -1.80
C SER A 45 -2.70 -4.38 -2.68
N ASP A 46 -1.49 -4.60 -2.16
CA ASP A 46 -0.46 -5.42 -2.78
C ASP A 46 -0.91 -6.89 -2.95
N ALA A 47 -1.51 -7.48 -1.92
CA ALA A 47 -2.01 -8.85 -2.00
C ALA A 47 -3.15 -9.05 -3.00
N LEU A 48 -3.92 -7.98 -3.27
CA LEU A 48 -5.09 -7.98 -4.16
C LEU A 48 -4.81 -7.40 -5.55
N LEU A 49 -3.55 -7.04 -5.85
CA LEU A 49 -3.15 -6.40 -7.11
C LEU A 49 -4.00 -5.15 -7.43
N ILE A 50 -4.33 -4.35 -6.41
CA ILE A 50 -5.06 -3.08 -6.57
C ILE A 50 -4.28 -2.12 -7.48
N ASP A 51 -5.01 -1.37 -8.29
CA ASP A 51 -4.44 -0.45 -9.28
C ASP A 51 -3.66 0.70 -8.64
N LYS A 52 -4.33 1.48 -7.77
CA LYS A 52 -3.69 2.59 -7.06
C LYS A 52 -4.27 2.87 -5.68
N ILE A 53 -3.46 3.52 -4.84
CA ILE A 53 -3.88 4.10 -3.55
C ILE A 53 -3.75 5.62 -3.63
N VAL A 54 -4.76 6.35 -3.18
CA VAL A 54 -4.71 7.82 -3.04
C VAL A 54 -4.77 8.20 -1.57
N LEU A 55 -3.74 8.90 -1.09
CA LEU A 55 -3.66 9.40 0.29
C LEU A 55 -4.14 10.85 0.31
N CYS A 56 -5.07 11.20 1.20
CA CYS A 56 -5.66 12.55 1.22
C CYS A 56 -5.54 13.26 2.57
N GLY A 57 -5.45 14.59 2.53
CA GLY A 57 -5.51 15.44 3.72
C GLY A 57 -4.43 15.11 4.74
N ILE A 58 -4.81 14.82 5.99
CA ILE A 58 -3.84 14.57 7.07
C ILE A 58 -3.15 13.19 7.00
N THR A 59 -3.41 12.38 5.96
CA THR A 59 -2.83 11.05 5.82
C THR A 59 -1.34 11.10 5.56
N ALA A 60 -0.57 10.46 6.45
CA ALA A 60 0.88 10.38 6.31
C ALA A 60 1.30 9.54 5.10
N CYS A 61 2.33 9.98 4.41
CA CYS A 61 2.87 9.32 3.22
C CYS A 61 4.15 8.51 3.54
N PRO A 62 4.43 7.43 2.80
CA PRO A 62 5.78 6.86 2.72
C PRO A 62 6.80 7.91 2.21
N PRO A 63 8.08 7.87 2.64
CA PRO A 63 8.67 6.91 3.57
C PRO A 63 8.38 7.26 5.06
N ASN A 64 7.82 6.29 5.80
CA ASN A 64 7.60 6.39 7.24
C ASN A 64 7.83 5.01 7.90
N LYS A 65 8.58 4.96 9.00
CA LYS A 65 8.99 3.71 9.66
C LYS A 65 7.81 2.84 10.11
N GLU A 66 6.75 3.44 10.64
CA GLU A 66 5.59 2.71 11.15
C GLU A 66 4.70 2.18 9.99
N ILE A 67 4.56 2.97 8.93
CA ILE A 67 3.91 2.51 7.68
C ILE A 67 4.69 1.33 7.11
N HIS A 68 6.01 1.46 6.96
CA HIS A 68 6.86 0.41 6.40
C HIS A 68 6.78 -0.90 7.20
N LYS A 69 6.76 -0.83 8.53
CA LYS A 69 6.67 -1.99 9.42
C LYS A 69 5.42 -2.84 9.17
N THR A 70 4.30 -2.22 8.81
CA THR A 70 3.03 -2.91 8.56
C THR A 70 2.80 -3.22 7.07
N ALA A 71 3.33 -2.39 6.17
CA ALA A 71 3.25 -2.57 4.73
C ALA A 71 4.09 -3.74 4.20
N LEU A 72 5.19 -4.11 4.90
CA LEU A 72 6.09 -5.19 4.49
C LEU A 72 6.61 -5.06 3.03
N GLY A 73 7.01 -3.85 2.64
CA GLY A 73 7.52 -3.56 1.29
C GLY A 73 6.44 -3.25 0.25
N ALA A 74 5.15 -3.30 0.60
CA ALA A 74 4.06 -2.97 -0.32
C ALA A 74 4.06 -1.50 -0.80
N THR A 75 4.76 -0.59 -0.11
CA THR A 75 4.93 0.80 -0.54
C THR A 75 5.81 0.94 -1.79
N ASP A 76 6.59 -0.10 -2.12
CA ASP A 76 7.53 -0.08 -3.24
C ASP A 76 6.90 -0.69 -4.52
N SER A 77 5.86 -1.51 -4.36
CA SER A 77 5.15 -2.23 -5.43
C SER A 77 3.85 -1.54 -5.85
N VAL A 78 2.99 -1.17 -4.89
CA VAL A 78 1.67 -0.57 -5.17
C VAL A 78 1.85 0.88 -5.62
N GLN A 79 1.22 1.25 -6.73
CA GLN A 79 1.20 2.65 -7.17
C GLN A 79 0.38 3.48 -6.19
N TRP A 80 0.90 4.64 -5.80
CA TRP A 80 0.19 5.55 -4.93
C TRP A 80 0.52 7.00 -5.21
N GLU A 81 -0.39 7.88 -4.85
CA GLU A 81 -0.24 9.32 -4.92
C GLU A 81 -0.83 9.99 -3.69
N TYR A 82 -0.46 11.26 -3.48
CA TYR A 82 -1.02 12.10 -2.44
C TYR A 82 -1.71 13.31 -3.06
N VAL A 83 -2.89 13.64 -2.53
CA VAL A 83 -3.62 14.86 -2.85
C VAL A 83 -4.01 15.57 -1.55
N GLU A 84 -4.00 16.90 -1.56
CA GLU A 84 -4.33 17.68 -0.35
C GLU A 84 -5.81 17.59 0.03
N GLU A 85 -6.69 17.52 -0.97
CA GLU A 85 -8.14 17.49 -0.82
C GLU A 85 -8.70 16.24 -1.50
N THR A 86 -9.60 15.53 -0.81
CA THR A 86 -10.18 14.26 -1.27
C THR A 86 -10.97 14.41 -2.57
N GLU A 87 -11.51 15.59 -2.84
CA GLU A 87 -12.20 15.93 -4.08
C GLU A 87 -11.28 15.89 -5.32
N LYS A 88 -9.95 15.90 -5.12
CA LYS A 88 -8.94 15.82 -6.18
C LYS A 88 -8.43 14.39 -6.41
N ALA A 89 -8.94 13.40 -5.67
CA ALA A 89 -8.51 12.00 -5.71
C ALA A 89 -9.03 11.20 -6.91
#